data_AF-A0A537R0X6-F1
#
_entry.id   AF-A0A537R0X6-F1
#
_cell.length_a   1.000
_cell.length_b   1.000
_cell.length_c   1.000
_cell.angle_alpha   90.00
_cell.angle_beta   90.00
_cell.angle_gamma   90.00
#
_symmetry.space_group_name_H-M   'P 1'
#
loop_
_entity.id
_entity.type
_entity.pdbx_description
1 polymer ?
#
loop_
_entity_poly.entity_id
_entity_poly.type
_entity_poly.pdbx_seq_one_letter_code
_entity_poly.pdbx_strand_id
1 'polypeptide(L)'
;MLGIAASNAAPPENADPALHGWFESLKQPGSGVSCCSIADCRPVEYRLVADGYEAFIDANWVRIPDDKVLHGTSNPVARGIACRSPISGTILCFIPASET
;
A
#
# COMPACT_ATOMS: atom_id res chain seq x y z
N MET A 1 -19.88 -4.10 26.84
CA MET A 1 -19.55 -5.16 25.87
C MET A 1 -18.42 -4.61 25.00
N LEU A 2 -17.19 -5.12 25.15
CA LEU A 2 -16.10 -4.73 24.25
C LEU A 2 -16.33 -5.42 22.91
N GLY A 3 -16.73 -4.64 21.90
CA GLY A 3 -16.79 -5.10 20.52
C GLY A 3 -15.37 -5.27 20.00
N ILE A 4 -14.93 -6.51 19.86
CA ILE A 4 -13.75 -6.86 19.09
C ILE A 4 -14.14 -6.59 17.63
N ALA A 5 -13.71 -5.47 17.08
CA ALA A 5 -13.74 -5.27 15.64
C ALA A 5 -12.81 -6.33 15.05
N ALA A 6 -13.39 -7.37 14.44
CA ALA A 6 -12.63 -8.19 13.51
C ALA A 6 -12.14 -7.24 12.42
N SER A 7 -10.84 -6.95 12.42
CA SER A 7 -10.18 -6.44 11.22
C SER A 7 -10.34 -7.54 10.17
N ASN A 8 -11.45 -7.52 9.44
CA ASN A 8 -11.59 -8.36 8.28
C ASN A 8 -10.52 -7.88 7.31
N ALA A 9 -9.51 -8.72 7.07
CA ALA A 9 -8.57 -8.62 5.96
C ALA A 9 -9.29 -8.83 4.61
N ALA A 10 -10.53 -8.36 4.51
CA ALA A 10 -11.30 -8.33 3.30
C ALA A 10 -10.78 -7.18 2.44
N PRO A 11 -10.77 -7.34 1.12
CA PRO A 11 -10.56 -6.24 0.20
C PRO A 11 -11.53 -5.08 0.50
N PRO A 12 -11.18 -3.83 0.14
CA PRO A 12 -12.11 -2.70 0.20
C PRO A 12 -13.45 -3.02 -0.46
N GLU A 13 -14.52 -2.39 0.01
CA GLU A 13 -15.82 -2.47 -0.65
C GLU A 13 -15.69 -1.99 -2.11
N ASN A 14 -16.10 -2.83 -3.07
CA ASN A 14 -15.92 -2.64 -4.52
C ASN A 14 -14.48 -2.81 -5.05
N ALA A 15 -13.62 -3.58 -4.35
CA ALA A 15 -12.35 -4.00 -4.94
C ALA A 15 -12.56 -4.80 -6.23
N ASP A 16 -11.80 -4.46 -7.27
CA ASP A 16 -11.80 -5.22 -8.52
C ASP A 16 -11.08 -6.56 -8.32
N PRO A 17 -11.78 -7.71 -8.42
CA PRO A 17 -11.17 -9.02 -8.25
C PRO A 17 -10.08 -9.33 -9.27
N ALA A 18 -10.08 -8.67 -10.45
CA ALA A 18 -9.04 -8.84 -11.46
C ALA A 18 -7.66 -8.36 -10.97
N LEU A 19 -7.61 -7.46 -9.98
CA LEU A 19 -6.37 -6.94 -9.41
C LEU A 19 -5.74 -7.88 -8.37
N HIS A 20 -6.44 -8.92 -7.93
CA HIS A 20 -5.99 -9.81 -6.86
C HIS A 20 -4.58 -10.38 -7.12
N GLY A 21 -4.37 -10.97 -8.31
CA GLY A 21 -3.06 -11.55 -8.66
C GLY A 21 -1.94 -10.50 -8.74
N TRP A 22 -2.26 -9.26 -9.12
CA TRP A 22 -1.29 -8.16 -9.10
C TRP A 22 -0.86 -7.85 -7.67
N PHE A 23 -1.81 -7.69 -6.73
CA PHE A 23 -1.50 -7.46 -5.32
C PHE A 23 -0.68 -8.60 -4.68
N GLU A 24 -0.99 -9.86 -4.98
CA GLU A 24 -0.24 -11.02 -4.46
C GLU A 24 1.22 -11.07 -4.96
N SER A 25 1.44 -10.56 -6.18
CA SER A 25 2.77 -10.52 -6.79
C SER A 25 3.72 -9.52 -6.13
N LEU A 26 3.20 -8.48 -5.45
CA LEU A 26 4.00 -7.41 -4.88
C LEU A 26 4.89 -7.91 -3.72
N LYS A 27 6.19 -7.61 -3.79
CA LYS A 27 7.20 -7.99 -2.79
C LYS A 27 7.96 -6.77 -2.27
N GLN A 28 8.29 -6.78 -0.98
CA GLN A 28 9.10 -5.77 -0.34
C GLN A 28 10.50 -5.71 -0.98
N PRO A 29 11.02 -4.50 -1.26
CA PRO A 29 12.40 -4.36 -1.73
C PRO A 29 13.41 -5.00 -0.79
N GLY A 30 14.43 -5.66 -1.35
CA GLY A 30 15.52 -6.30 -0.60
C GLY A 30 15.18 -7.65 0.06
N SER A 31 14.04 -7.77 0.74
CA SER A 31 13.68 -9.00 1.48
C SER A 31 12.89 -10.02 0.67
N GLY A 32 12.15 -9.58 -0.36
CA GLY A 32 11.27 -10.45 -1.14
C GLY A 32 10.02 -10.93 -0.39
N VAL A 33 9.79 -10.45 0.84
CA VAL A 33 8.59 -10.75 1.64
C VAL A 33 7.37 -10.12 0.97
N SER A 34 6.19 -10.78 1.02
CA SER A 34 4.97 -10.23 0.41
C SER A 34 4.59 -8.86 0.97
N CYS A 35 4.12 -7.97 0.09
CA CYS A 35 3.50 -6.71 0.46
C CYS A 35 2.05 -6.86 0.91
N CYS A 36 1.31 -7.91 0.47
CA CYS A 36 -0.15 -7.96 0.56
C CYS A 36 -0.73 -9.23 1.23
N SER A 37 -0.02 -10.36 1.26
CA SER A 37 -0.54 -11.63 1.81
C SER A 37 -0.94 -11.59 3.30
N ILE A 38 -0.50 -10.57 4.05
CA ILE A 38 -0.84 -10.33 5.46
C ILE A 38 -1.32 -8.88 5.69
N ALA A 39 -1.33 -8.02 4.66
CA ALA A 39 -1.32 -6.56 4.86
C ALA A 39 -2.50 -5.82 4.23
N ASP A 40 -2.85 -4.68 4.82
CA ASP A 40 -3.91 -3.80 4.35
C ASP A 40 -3.41 -2.82 3.28
N CYS A 41 -3.21 -3.32 2.06
CA CYS A 41 -2.94 -2.46 0.90
C CYS A 41 -4.17 -1.63 0.55
N ARG A 42 -4.02 -0.31 0.45
CA ARG A 42 -5.09 0.64 0.13
C ARG A 42 -4.65 1.69 -0.90
N PRO A 43 -5.53 2.09 -1.83
CA PRO A 43 -5.33 3.30 -2.62
C PRO A 43 -5.23 4.53 -1.73
N VAL A 44 -4.26 5.39 -2.02
CA VAL A 44 -3.99 6.63 -1.29
C VAL A 44 -3.77 7.79 -2.26
N GLU A 45 -4.09 8.99 -1.79
CA GLU A 45 -3.54 10.20 -2.40
C GLU A 45 -2.06 10.30 -2.03
N TYR A 46 -1.25 10.78 -2.95
CA TYR A 46 0.17 10.97 -2.72
C TYR A 46 0.68 12.20 -3.46
N ARG A 47 1.84 12.70 -3.01
CA ARG A 47 2.58 13.77 -3.67
C ARG A 47 4.07 13.42 -3.73
N LEU A 48 4.73 13.89 -4.78
CA LEU A 48 6.18 13.91 -4.84
C LEU A 48 6.66 15.26 -4.26
N VAL A 49 7.55 15.19 -3.28
CA VAL A 49 8.24 16.33 -2.67
C VAL A 49 9.74 16.21 -2.92
N ALA A 50 10.52 17.22 -2.54
CA ALA A 50 11.98 17.26 -2.78
C ALA A 50 12.70 16.00 -2.28
N ASP A 51 12.27 15.47 -1.13
CA ASP A 51 12.92 14.34 -0.47
C ASP A 51 12.27 12.99 -0.79
N GLY A 52 11.32 12.90 -1.74
CA GLY A 52 10.66 11.66 -2.14
C GLY A 52 9.13 11.72 -2.06
N TYR A 53 8.48 10.59 -1.77
CA TYR A 53 7.02 10.51 -1.72
C TYR A 53 6.43 10.77 -0.33
N GLU A 54 5.28 11.43 -0.29
CA GLU A 54 4.38 11.45 0.85
C GLU A 54 3.01 10.93 0.45
N ALA A 55 2.39 10.12 1.31
CA ALA A 55 1.04 9.62 1.13
C ALA A 55 0.10 10.18 2.19
N PHE A 56 -1.14 10.45 1.80
CA PHE A 56 -2.18 10.87 2.72
C PHE A 56 -2.81 9.64 3.39
N ILE A 57 -2.50 9.44 4.66
CA ILE A 57 -2.87 8.26 5.44
C ILE A 57 -3.41 8.74 6.80
N ASP A 58 -4.57 8.22 7.20
CA ASP A 58 -5.22 8.53 8.48
C ASP A 58 -5.27 10.05 8.76
N ALA A 59 -5.71 10.82 7.75
CA ALA A 59 -5.82 12.29 7.75
C ALA A 59 -4.50 13.07 7.87
N ASN A 60 -3.35 12.43 7.63
CA ASN A 60 -2.03 13.05 7.72
C ASN A 60 -1.16 12.75 6.48
N TRP A 61 -0.28 13.68 6.12
CA TRP A 61 0.77 13.42 5.14
C TRP A 61 1.92 12.65 5.83
N VAL A 62 2.18 11.44 5.37
CA VAL A 62 3.20 10.54 5.92
C VAL A 62 4.30 10.34 4.91
N ARG A 63 5.55 10.59 5.31
CA ARG A 63 6.73 10.31 4.48
C ARG A 63 6.87 8.81 4.24
N ILE A 64 7.00 8.43 2.98
CA ILE A 64 7.23 7.05 2.57
C ILE A 64 8.74 6.74 2.60
N PRO A 65 9.25 5.83 3.44
CA PRO A 65 10.68 5.51 3.39
C PRO A 65 11.07 5.01 1.99
N ASP A 66 12.18 5.52 1.44
CA ASP A 66 12.57 5.24 0.05
C ASP A 66 12.83 3.75 -0.21
N ASP A 67 13.30 3.03 0.81
CA ASP A 67 13.49 1.57 0.76
C ASP A 67 12.18 0.77 0.72
N LYS A 68 11.02 1.43 0.81
CA LYS A 68 9.69 0.83 0.65
C LYS A 68 9.04 1.14 -0.69
N VAL A 69 9.66 1.98 -1.53
CA VAL A 69 9.12 2.34 -2.84
C VAL A 69 9.44 1.25 -3.86
N LEU A 70 8.43 0.70 -4.52
CA LEU A 70 8.62 -0.22 -5.64
C LEU A 70 8.79 0.53 -6.95
N HIS A 71 10.04 0.87 -7.27
CA HIS A 71 10.38 1.43 -8.58
C HIS A 71 10.24 0.38 -9.70
N GLY A 72 9.71 0.79 -10.85
CA GLY A 72 9.58 -0.08 -12.03
C GLY A 72 8.45 -1.12 -11.97
N THR A 73 7.62 -1.10 -10.92
CA THR A 73 6.40 -1.90 -10.87
C THR A 73 5.27 -1.13 -11.54
N SER A 74 4.69 -1.69 -12.61
CA SER A 74 3.49 -1.12 -13.21
C SER A 74 2.32 -1.23 -12.23
N ASN A 75 1.70 -0.09 -11.94
CA ASN A 75 0.53 0.03 -11.10
C ASN A 75 -0.71 0.23 -12.00
N PRO A 76 -1.60 -0.77 -12.12
CA PRO A 76 -2.82 -0.67 -12.92
C PRO A 76 -3.87 0.22 -12.25
N VAL A 77 -3.64 0.68 -11.02
CA VAL A 77 -4.51 1.61 -10.29
C VAL A 77 -4.06 3.04 -10.55
N ALA A 78 -5.01 3.92 -10.87
CA ALA A 78 -4.77 5.36 -11.11
C ALA A 78 -4.42 6.17 -9.84
N ARG A 79 -4.10 5.49 -8.73
CA ARG A 79 -3.72 6.08 -7.44
C ARG A 79 -2.49 5.36 -6.91
N GLY A 80 -1.77 6.02 -6.00
CA GLY A 80 -0.72 5.34 -5.23
C GLY A 80 -1.32 4.24 -4.37
N ILE A 81 -0.59 3.15 -4.16
CA ILE A 81 -0.96 2.07 -3.24
C ILE A 81 0.00 2.07 -2.06
N ALA A 82 -0.54 2.14 -0.84
CA ALA A 82 0.23 1.97 0.38
C ALA A 82 -0.20 0.69 1.09
N CYS A 83 0.77 -0.21 1.35
CA CYS A 83 0.58 -1.43 2.12
C CYS A 83 1.16 -1.26 3.51
N ARG A 84 0.36 -1.51 4.54
CA ARG A 84 0.77 -1.34 5.95
C ARG A 84 0.63 -2.63 6.73
N SER A 85 1.53 -2.82 7.69
CA SER A 85 1.39 -3.85 8.72
C SER A 85 0.12 -3.59 9.53
N PRO A 86 -0.81 -4.55 9.63
CA PRO A 86 -2.03 -4.36 10.43
C PRO A 86 -1.73 -4.30 11.93
N ILE A 87 -0.55 -4.77 12.36
CA ILE A 87 -0.14 -4.81 13.77
C ILE A 87 0.55 -3.50 14.16
N SER A 88 1.52 -3.04 13.35
CA SER A 88 2.39 -1.92 13.71
C SER A 88 2.10 -0.62 12.96
N GLY A 89 1.24 -0.66 11.93
CA GLY A 89 0.98 0.49 11.05
C GLY A 89 2.15 0.85 10.12
N THR A 90 3.28 0.16 10.22
CA THR A 90 4.49 0.42 9.43
C THR A 90 4.23 0.22 7.94
N ILE A 91 4.75 1.14 7.12
CA ILE A 91 4.71 1.02 5.66
C ILE A 91 5.61 -0.15 5.24
N LEU A 92 5.01 -1.13 4.57
CA LEU A 92 5.71 -2.28 4.00
C LEU A 92 6.12 -2.01 2.56
N CYS A 93 5.20 -1.43 1.79
CA CYS A 93 5.38 -1.13 0.38
C CYS A 93 4.60 0.11 -0.01
N PHE A 94 5.17 0.89 -0.92
CA PHE A 94 4.49 1.97 -1.62
C PHE A 94 4.72 1.81 -3.12
N ILE A 95 3.63 1.85 -3.88
CA ILE A 95 3.66 1.78 -5.33
C ILE A 95 3.04 3.08 -5.84
N PRO A 96 3.82 4.00 -6.45
CA PRO A 96 3.25 5.21 -7.05
C PRO A 96 2.29 4.84 -8.18
N ALA A 97 1.43 5.78 -8.59
CA ALA A 97 0.66 5.56 -9.82
C ALA A 97 1.65 5.47 -10.99
N SER A 98 1.31 4.66 -12.01
CA SER A 98 2.12 4.60 -13.21
C SER A 98 2.15 5.97 -13.88
N GLU A 99 3.34 6.50 -14.14
CA GLU A 99 3.50 7.66 -15.02
C GLU A 99 3.22 7.19 -16.44
N THR A 100 2.14 7.70 -17.05
CA THR A 100 1.86 7.54 -18.49
C THR A 100 2.69 8.47 -19.33
#